data_AF-A0A068VH57-F1
#
_entry.id   AF-A0A068VH57-F1
#
_cell.length_a   1.000
_cell.length_b   1.000
_cell.length_c   1.000
_cell.angle_alpha   90.00
_cell.angle_beta   90.00
_cell.angle_gamma   90.00
#
_symmetry.space_group_name_H-M   'P 1'
#
loop_
_entity.id
_entity.type
_entity.pdbx_description
1 polymer ?
#
loop_
_entity_poly.entity_id
_entity_poly.type
_entity_poly.pdbx_seq_one_letter_code
_entity_poly.pdbx_strand_id
1 'polypeptide(L)'
;MASCVEVFFWLLMILLCPWSHLLSCGSSDLFQPDYLMVPVSEFSSSLETAINAIQNVTSTVSQFSHVSNDFHLSNAISDCLELLDLSAELLDWTLSASLKPDDGFDFRTWLNGVLVNQDTCLEGFDGTSGTIKSLVEERLSQVTSLVTGIRDTVHLPPDSMGGGRNPTNHEQTFPSWLKHEEKKLLLQPLDKGSADVVVAADGTGNFTKISDAINLVPKHGIDATVITGNRNAADGFKSYKSGTFRVKGRGFIARDITFQNTAGPQKAQAIAFLSDSDLSAIYRCAFRGYQDTLYAHNLRQFYKSCLITGTVDFIFGRSTAVFQSCQIRARKGLPQQKNAITAQGRKEPGDGSGFSIQFSHISAEPDVTAANIETYLGRPWKLYSRTVILQSYISSAIHPKGWLPWNGSFALGTLYYGEYMNFGPGARLDNRVSWPGFHEIQDPSVANKFTVAKFILGDSWLPSTGIQYTDGLQV
;
A
#
# COMPACT_ATOMS: atom_id res chain seq x y z
N MET A 1 -34.28 79.70 0.65
CA MET A 1 -35.74 79.63 0.60
C MET A 1 -36.08 78.23 0.13
N ALA A 2 -36.26 77.30 1.07
CA ALA A 2 -37.49 77.10 1.85
C ALA A 2 -38.55 76.42 0.97
N SER A 3 -38.78 75.11 1.15
CA SER A 3 -39.76 74.52 2.09
C SER A 3 -41.07 74.27 1.33
N CYS A 4 -41.53 73.03 1.13
CA CYS A 4 -42.13 72.12 2.13
C CYS A 4 -43.56 72.56 2.53
N VAL A 5 -44.40 71.57 2.85
CA VAL A 5 -45.65 71.61 3.64
C VAL A 5 -46.98 71.65 2.84
N GLU A 6 -47.75 70.55 2.87
CA GLU A 6 -48.93 70.33 3.76
C GLU A 6 -49.32 68.82 3.73
N VAL A 7 -49.33 68.03 4.82
CA VAL A 7 -50.10 68.08 6.11
C VAL A 7 -51.51 67.51 5.90
N PHE A 8 -52.11 66.60 6.68
CA PHE A 8 -51.85 65.73 7.85
C PHE A 8 -53.09 64.81 7.93
N PHE A 9 -53.08 63.69 8.65
CA PHE A 9 -54.10 63.42 9.70
C PHE A 9 -53.69 62.19 10.57
N TRP A 10 -53.21 62.48 11.80
CA TRP A 10 -53.29 61.73 13.09
C TRP A 10 -52.74 60.28 13.16
N LEU A 11 -52.05 59.79 14.21
CA LEU A 11 -52.10 60.11 15.64
C LEU A 11 -50.83 59.58 16.37
N LEU A 12 -50.51 60.28 17.46
CA LEU A 12 -49.38 60.20 18.38
C LEU A 12 -49.43 58.99 19.35
N MET A 13 -48.31 58.26 19.53
CA MET A 13 -47.76 57.94 20.87
C MET A 13 -46.35 57.32 20.80
N ILE A 14 -45.42 57.93 21.54
CA ILE A 14 -43.98 57.60 21.68
C ILE A 14 -43.75 57.05 23.10
N LEU A 15 -42.64 56.31 23.28
CA LEU A 15 -41.83 56.03 24.52
C LEU A 15 -42.03 54.58 25.03
N LEU A 16 -41.04 53.66 25.11
CA LEU A 16 -39.63 53.73 25.53
C LEU A 16 -38.77 52.52 25.01
N CYS A 17 -37.44 52.75 24.93
CA CYS A 17 -36.28 51.84 25.00
C CYS A 17 -35.55 51.33 23.71
N PRO A 18 -34.19 51.18 23.75
CA PRO A 18 -33.27 51.68 22.71
C PRO A 18 -32.24 50.66 22.14
N TRP A 19 -31.57 51.05 21.03
CA TRP A 19 -30.28 50.56 20.48
C TRP A 19 -30.25 49.07 20.03
N SER A 20 -29.60 48.61 18.96
CA SER A 20 -28.67 49.13 17.95
C SER A 20 -28.51 48.03 16.88
N HIS A 21 -28.21 48.43 15.64
CA HIS A 21 -27.62 47.69 14.51
C HIS A 21 -27.51 46.15 14.54
N LEU A 22 -27.93 45.50 13.44
CA LEU A 22 -26.99 44.79 12.54
C LEU A 22 -27.69 44.30 11.26
N LEU A 23 -27.04 44.60 10.14
CA LEU A 23 -27.24 43.92 8.87
C LEU A 23 -27.12 42.41 9.10
N SER A 24 -28.17 41.66 8.76
CA SER A 24 -28.04 40.22 8.56
C SER A 24 -27.32 40.00 7.24
N CYS A 25 -25.99 39.94 7.32
CA CYS A 25 -25.21 39.17 6.35
C CYS A 25 -25.63 37.72 6.57
N GLY A 26 -26.25 37.10 5.56
CA GLY A 26 -26.55 35.68 5.58
C GLY A 26 -25.25 34.92 5.77
N SER A 27 -25.06 34.32 6.94
CA SER A 27 -24.04 33.32 7.16
C SER A 27 -24.35 32.18 6.20
N SER A 28 -23.46 31.96 5.24
CA SER A 28 -23.27 30.64 4.68
C SER A 28 -22.96 29.71 5.84
N ASP A 29 -23.97 28.98 6.34
CA ASP A 29 -23.75 27.79 7.12
C ASP A 29 -22.89 26.88 6.26
N LEU A 30 -21.57 26.92 6.50
CA LEU A 30 -20.63 25.97 5.94
C LEU A 30 -21.10 24.59 6.43
N PHE A 31 -21.60 23.77 5.50
CA PHE A 31 -21.79 22.34 5.73
C PHE A 31 -20.47 21.79 6.28
N GLN A 32 -20.41 21.47 7.58
CA GLN A 32 -19.27 20.75 8.12
C GLN A 32 -19.39 19.31 7.61
N PRO A 33 -18.41 18.81 6.86
CA PRO A 33 -18.50 17.46 6.34
C PRO A 33 -18.33 16.43 7.46
N ASP A 34 -19.14 15.37 7.46
CA ASP A 34 -19.10 14.29 8.46
C ASP A 34 -17.73 13.57 8.53
N TYR A 35 -16.84 13.79 7.55
CA TYR A 35 -15.50 13.21 7.51
C TYR A 35 -14.40 14.05 8.20
N LEU A 36 -14.68 15.29 8.63
CA LEU A 36 -13.72 16.15 9.35
C LEU A 36 -14.25 16.62 10.71
N MET A 37 -13.37 16.62 11.72
CA MET A 37 -13.65 17.17 13.04
C MET A 37 -13.52 18.70 13.09
N VAL A 38 -12.94 19.31 12.06
CA VAL A 38 -12.68 20.75 11.94
C VAL A 38 -13.27 21.32 10.64
N PRO A 39 -13.51 22.65 10.55
CA PRO A 39 -13.91 23.28 9.30
C PRO A 39 -12.93 23.03 8.15
N VAL A 40 -13.43 22.91 6.92
CA VAL A 40 -12.59 22.68 5.71
C VAL A 40 -11.52 23.77 5.54
N SER A 41 -11.81 25.02 5.93
CA SER A 41 -10.85 26.13 5.89
C SER A 41 -9.67 25.93 6.85
N GLU A 42 -9.93 25.43 8.06
CA GLU A 42 -8.90 25.12 9.06
C GLU A 42 -8.06 23.91 8.63
N PHE A 43 -8.71 22.88 8.12
CA PHE A 43 -8.04 21.69 7.57
C PHE A 43 -7.11 22.06 6.40
N SER A 44 -7.62 22.85 5.45
CA SER A 44 -6.86 23.28 4.26
C SER A 44 -5.67 24.18 4.63
N SER A 45 -5.86 25.13 5.55
CA SER A 45 -4.77 25.97 6.07
C SER A 45 -3.67 25.14 6.76
N SER A 46 -4.07 24.09 7.48
CA SER A 46 -3.13 23.17 8.13
C SER A 46 -2.34 22.35 7.10
N LEU A 47 -2.99 21.90 6.02
CA LEU A 47 -2.33 21.22 4.90
C LEU A 47 -1.32 22.13 4.19
N GLU A 48 -1.68 23.37 3.89
CA GLU A 48 -0.76 24.36 3.30
C GLU A 48 0.47 24.59 4.20
N THR A 49 0.25 24.68 5.51
CA THR A 49 1.34 24.81 6.50
C THR A 49 2.28 23.60 6.46
N ALA A 50 1.74 22.38 6.37
CA ALA A 50 2.54 21.16 6.25
C ALA A 50 3.31 21.09 4.92
N ILE A 51 2.70 21.50 3.80
CA ILE A 51 3.37 21.57 2.48
C ILE A 51 4.55 22.54 2.53
N ASN A 52 4.36 23.73 3.09
CA ASN A 52 5.43 24.73 3.26
C ASN A 52 6.56 24.20 4.15
N ALA A 53 6.23 23.47 5.22
CA ALA A 53 7.22 22.85 6.08
C ALA A 53 8.05 21.81 5.30
N ILE A 54 7.43 20.95 4.50
CA ILE A 54 8.13 19.97 3.64
C ILE A 54 9.05 20.67 2.64
N GLN A 55 8.59 21.74 2.00
CA GLN A 55 9.41 22.51 1.05
C GLN A 55 10.65 23.13 1.73
N ASN A 56 10.50 23.61 2.97
CA ASN A 56 11.63 24.11 3.76
C ASN A 56 12.65 23.01 4.10
N VAL A 57 12.17 21.83 4.51
CA VAL A 57 13.06 20.67 4.72
C VAL A 57 13.76 20.28 3.41
N THR A 58 13.03 20.24 2.30
CA THR A 58 13.57 19.92 0.97
C THR A 58 14.69 20.88 0.57
N SER A 59 14.46 22.19 0.75
CA SER A 59 15.48 23.22 0.53
C SER A 59 16.72 22.99 1.39
N THR A 60 16.54 22.70 2.68
CA THR A 60 17.64 22.42 3.62
C THR A 60 18.43 21.18 3.22
N VAL A 61 17.75 20.06 2.95
CA VAL A 61 18.39 18.79 2.56
C VAL A 61 19.14 18.93 1.23
N SER A 62 18.58 19.69 0.28
CA SER A 62 19.18 19.89 -1.04
C SER A 62 20.55 20.58 -1.00
N GLN A 63 20.82 21.40 0.03
CA GLN A 63 22.11 22.07 0.21
C GLN A 63 23.26 21.07 0.40
N PHE A 64 22.97 19.87 0.91
CA PHE A 64 23.98 18.83 1.14
C PHE A 64 24.20 17.92 -0.07
N SER A 65 23.38 18.04 -1.13
CA SER A 65 23.44 17.17 -2.31
C SER A 65 24.79 17.20 -3.04
N HIS A 66 25.50 18.32 -2.96
CA HIS A 66 26.80 18.53 -3.62
C HIS A 66 28.00 18.49 -2.66
N VAL A 67 27.76 18.30 -1.35
CA VAL A 67 28.79 18.49 -0.32
C VAL A 67 29.58 17.21 -0.04
N SER A 68 29.06 16.05 -0.45
CA SER A 68 29.67 14.77 -0.08
C SER A 68 30.10 13.93 -1.27
N ASN A 69 31.36 13.48 -1.23
CA ASN A 69 31.88 12.39 -2.06
C ASN A 69 31.56 11.00 -1.48
N ASP A 70 30.92 10.94 -0.31
CA ASP A 70 30.44 9.68 0.28
C ASP A 70 29.21 9.20 -0.48
N PHE A 71 29.38 8.07 -1.17
CA PHE A 71 28.34 7.43 -1.98
C PHE A 71 27.09 7.07 -1.17
N HIS A 72 27.22 6.62 0.08
CA HIS A 72 26.08 6.25 0.91
C HIS A 72 25.29 7.48 1.34
N LEU A 73 26.00 8.54 1.75
CA LEU A 73 25.37 9.81 2.12
C LEU A 73 24.68 10.47 0.92
N SER A 74 25.33 10.48 -0.25
CA SER A 74 24.75 11.01 -1.49
C SER A 74 23.45 10.27 -1.88
N ASN A 75 23.43 8.94 -1.75
CA ASN A 75 22.21 8.16 -1.98
C ASN A 75 21.12 8.47 -0.93
N ALA A 76 21.47 8.56 0.35
CA ALA A 76 20.51 8.89 1.42
C ALA A 76 19.85 10.26 1.20
N ILE A 77 20.64 11.28 0.84
CA ILE A 77 20.14 12.63 0.53
C ILE A 77 19.19 12.59 -0.67
N SER A 78 19.60 11.94 -1.76
CA SER A 78 18.77 11.80 -2.95
C SER A 78 17.47 11.05 -2.69
N ASP A 79 17.50 9.99 -1.89
CA ASP A 79 16.30 9.23 -1.52
C ASP A 79 15.36 10.08 -0.66
N CYS A 80 15.91 10.83 0.31
CA CYS A 80 15.11 11.69 1.15
C CYS A 80 14.41 12.80 0.35
N LEU A 81 15.13 13.46 -0.57
CA LEU A 81 14.52 14.48 -1.44
C LEU A 81 13.39 13.89 -2.29
N GLU A 82 13.60 12.68 -2.80
CA GLU A 82 12.61 11.96 -3.59
C GLU A 82 11.33 11.61 -2.79
N LEU A 83 11.49 11.28 -1.50
CA LEU A 83 10.40 10.98 -0.57
C LEU A 83 9.69 12.24 -0.05
N LEU A 84 10.41 13.35 0.11
CA LEU A 84 9.83 14.65 0.48
C LEU A 84 8.95 15.20 -0.64
N ASP A 85 9.38 15.07 -1.89
CA ASP A 85 8.62 15.45 -3.07
C ASP A 85 7.29 14.67 -3.15
N LEU A 86 7.36 13.33 -3.03
CA LEU A 86 6.17 12.48 -2.92
C LEU A 86 5.24 12.88 -1.76
N SER A 87 5.82 13.29 -0.64
CA SER A 87 5.03 13.72 0.52
C SER A 87 4.28 15.02 0.24
N ALA A 88 4.89 15.96 -0.49
CA ALA A 88 4.22 17.17 -0.91
C ALA A 88 3.06 16.86 -1.89
N GLU A 89 3.24 15.94 -2.83
CA GLU A 89 2.18 15.50 -3.74
C GLU A 89 0.98 14.89 -3.00
N LEU A 90 1.22 14.03 -2.00
CA LEU A 90 0.15 13.44 -1.19
C LEU A 90 -0.64 14.50 -0.39
N LEU A 91 0.04 15.52 0.14
CA LEU A 91 -0.63 16.63 0.81
C LEU A 91 -1.44 17.48 -0.17
N ASP A 92 -0.91 17.72 -1.38
CA ASP A 92 -1.62 18.44 -2.43
C ASP A 92 -2.87 17.70 -2.92
N TRP A 93 -2.81 16.37 -3.06
CA TRP A 93 -4.00 15.55 -3.34
C TRP A 93 -5.03 15.65 -2.22
N THR A 94 -4.58 15.65 -0.96
CA THR A 94 -5.45 15.79 0.21
C THR A 94 -6.13 17.16 0.20
N LEU A 95 -5.40 18.23 -0.12
CA LEU A 95 -5.92 19.59 -0.23
C LEU A 95 -6.90 19.73 -1.40
N SER A 96 -6.54 19.22 -2.57
CA SER A 96 -7.41 19.25 -3.75
C SER A 96 -8.74 18.53 -3.52
N ALA A 97 -8.69 17.38 -2.85
CA ALA A 97 -9.87 16.59 -2.53
C ALA A 97 -10.70 17.18 -1.37
N SER A 98 -10.09 17.91 -0.42
CA SER A 98 -10.83 18.59 0.64
C SER A 98 -11.71 19.72 0.11
N LEU A 99 -11.29 20.37 -0.97
CA LEU A 99 -11.99 21.49 -1.61
C LEU A 99 -13.10 21.03 -2.58
N LYS A 100 -13.01 19.80 -3.09
CA LYS A 100 -14.00 19.18 -3.99
C LYS A 100 -14.24 17.73 -3.54
N PRO A 101 -14.99 17.55 -2.43
CA PRO A 101 -15.25 16.22 -1.94
C PRO A 101 -16.07 15.42 -2.97
N ASP A 102 -15.55 14.25 -3.31
CA ASP A 102 -16.27 13.18 -4.02
C ASP A 102 -16.33 11.96 -3.09
N ASP A 103 -17.29 11.08 -3.34
CA ASP A 103 -17.47 9.84 -2.59
C ASP A 103 -16.27 8.92 -2.88
N GLY A 104 -15.30 8.81 -1.95
CA GLY A 104 -14.26 7.76 -2.01
C GLY A 104 -12.81 8.15 -1.71
N PHE A 105 -12.55 9.40 -1.29
CA PHE A 105 -11.20 9.78 -0.87
C PHE A 105 -10.88 9.32 0.56
N ASP A 106 -9.68 8.80 0.75
CA ASP A 106 -9.16 8.34 2.04
C ASP A 106 -7.98 9.22 2.44
N PHE A 107 -8.28 10.37 3.05
CA PHE A 107 -7.25 11.32 3.50
C PHE A 107 -6.29 10.70 4.50
N ARG A 108 -6.77 9.78 5.36
CA ARG A 108 -5.93 9.06 6.32
C ARG A 108 -4.89 8.21 5.60
N THR A 109 -5.25 7.54 4.50
CA THR A 109 -4.28 6.78 3.69
C THR A 109 -3.17 7.70 3.15
N TRP A 110 -3.50 8.86 2.59
CA TRP A 110 -2.48 9.78 2.05
C TRP A 110 -1.64 10.44 3.14
N LEU A 111 -2.24 10.87 4.24
CA LEU A 111 -1.53 11.46 5.39
C LEU A 111 -0.62 10.43 6.07
N ASN A 112 -1.07 9.18 6.24
CA ASN A 112 -0.20 8.10 6.68
C ASN A 112 0.95 7.90 5.68
N GLY A 113 0.66 8.01 4.38
CA GLY A 113 1.69 7.91 3.35
C GLY A 113 2.81 8.94 3.49
N VAL A 114 2.46 10.18 3.85
CA VAL A 114 3.43 11.24 4.19
C VAL A 114 4.32 10.84 5.37
N LEU A 115 3.73 10.29 6.45
CA LEU A 115 4.48 9.85 7.62
C LEU A 115 5.44 8.69 7.28
N VAL A 116 5.00 7.74 6.45
CA VAL A 116 5.85 6.63 5.97
C VAL A 116 7.04 7.15 5.16
N ASN A 117 6.84 8.15 4.31
CA ASN A 117 7.93 8.72 3.52
C ASN A 117 8.97 9.43 4.38
N GLN A 118 8.55 10.13 5.44
CA GLN A 118 9.46 10.75 6.41
C GLN A 118 10.29 9.71 7.15
N ASP A 119 9.64 8.64 7.62
CA ASP A 119 10.30 7.48 8.24
C ASP A 119 11.36 6.87 7.31
N THR A 120 10.99 6.60 6.06
CA THR A 120 11.89 5.99 5.07
C THR A 120 13.05 6.92 4.70
N CYS A 121 12.83 8.24 4.65
CA CYS A 121 13.91 9.22 4.49
C CYS A 121 14.92 9.07 5.64
N LEU A 122 14.46 9.06 6.90
CA LEU A 122 15.34 8.96 8.07
C LEU A 122 16.09 7.63 8.15
N GLU A 123 15.41 6.52 7.85
CA GLU A 123 16.03 5.18 7.77
C GLU A 123 17.11 5.12 6.67
N GLY A 124 16.96 5.90 5.58
CA GLY A 124 17.98 6.05 4.54
C GLY A 124 19.33 6.58 5.06
N PHE A 125 19.34 7.40 6.10
CA PHE A 125 20.56 7.95 6.71
C PHE A 125 21.22 7.00 7.72
N ASP A 126 20.67 5.81 7.97
CA ASP A 126 21.32 4.84 8.85
C ASP A 126 22.69 4.42 8.29
N GLY A 127 23.71 4.48 9.15
CA GLY A 127 25.11 4.22 8.79
C GLY A 127 25.83 5.36 8.06
N THR A 128 25.24 6.56 7.91
CA THR A 128 25.93 7.75 7.40
C THR A 128 26.43 8.67 8.52
N SER A 129 27.08 9.79 8.19
CA SER A 129 27.55 10.77 9.19
C SER A 129 26.39 11.31 10.06
N GLY A 130 26.59 11.30 11.37
CA GLY A 130 25.51 11.60 12.34
C GLY A 130 24.99 13.04 12.28
N THR A 131 25.83 14.01 11.91
CA THR A 131 25.45 15.44 11.93
C THR A 131 24.35 15.78 10.94
N ILE A 132 24.41 15.27 9.70
CA ILE A 132 23.37 15.53 8.70
C ILE A 132 22.10 14.79 9.10
N LYS A 133 22.20 13.53 9.55
CA LYS A 133 21.05 12.77 10.05
C LYS A 133 20.32 13.52 11.15
N SER A 134 21.01 14.01 12.17
CA SER A 134 20.39 14.76 13.28
C SER A 134 19.70 16.05 12.83
N LEU A 135 20.28 16.77 11.88
CA LEU A 135 19.64 17.96 11.30
C LEU A 135 18.36 17.61 10.55
N VAL A 136 18.40 16.57 9.72
CA VAL A 136 17.22 16.11 8.96
C VAL A 136 16.14 15.59 9.91
N GLU A 137 16.52 14.84 10.93
CA GLU A 137 15.64 14.35 11.99
C GLU A 137 14.95 15.49 12.75
N GLU A 138 15.70 16.52 13.17
CA GLU A 138 15.13 17.71 13.82
C GLU A 138 14.09 18.38 12.92
N ARG A 139 14.42 18.60 11.64
CA ARG A 139 13.52 19.28 10.68
C ARG A 139 12.29 18.44 10.35
N LEU A 140 12.45 17.13 10.17
CA LEU A 140 11.33 16.24 9.89
C LEU A 140 10.41 16.06 11.08
N SER A 141 10.92 16.12 12.32
CA SER A 141 10.08 16.03 13.53
C SER A 141 8.95 17.07 13.55
N GLN A 142 9.22 18.28 13.05
CA GLN A 142 8.21 19.32 12.90
C GLN A 142 7.13 18.92 11.89
N VAL A 143 7.52 18.38 10.74
CA VAL A 143 6.58 17.91 9.71
C VAL A 143 5.76 16.73 10.21
N THR A 144 6.39 15.77 10.89
CA THR A 144 5.73 14.62 11.51
C THR A 144 4.64 15.08 12.48
N SER A 145 4.95 16.06 13.33
CA SER A 145 3.99 16.63 14.29
C SER A 145 2.80 17.29 13.59
N LEU A 146 3.05 18.12 12.58
CA LEU A 146 1.99 18.78 11.80
C LEU A 146 1.08 17.76 11.12
N VAL A 147 1.66 16.80 10.39
CA VAL A 147 0.90 15.80 9.63
C VAL A 147 0.11 14.88 10.56
N THR A 148 0.67 14.52 11.71
CA THR A 148 -0.03 13.75 12.76
C THR A 148 -1.23 14.53 13.28
N GLY A 149 -1.06 15.82 13.60
CA GLY A 149 -2.16 16.69 14.02
C GLY A 149 -3.27 16.77 12.98
N ILE A 150 -2.92 16.96 11.70
CA ILE A 150 -3.89 16.98 10.59
C ILE A 150 -4.63 15.65 10.48
N ARG A 151 -3.91 14.53 10.49
CA ARG A 151 -4.50 13.17 10.42
C ARG A 151 -5.51 12.92 11.53
N ASP A 152 -5.23 13.40 12.74
CA ASP A 152 -6.08 13.16 13.90
C ASP A 152 -7.38 13.99 13.86
N THR A 153 -7.46 15.03 13.01
CA THR A 153 -8.71 15.75 12.70
C THR A 153 -9.59 15.05 11.67
N VAL A 154 -9.08 14.04 10.97
CA VAL A 154 -9.84 13.24 10.02
C VAL A 154 -10.53 12.12 10.77
N HIS A 155 -11.86 12.02 10.62
CA HIS A 155 -12.63 10.95 11.23
C HIS A 155 -12.05 9.59 10.84
N LEU A 156 -11.98 8.68 11.81
CA LEU A 156 -11.75 7.29 11.49
C LEU A 156 -12.88 6.84 10.56
N PRO A 157 -12.60 6.13 9.46
CA PRO A 157 -13.65 5.43 8.74
C PRO A 157 -14.45 4.65 9.79
N PRO A 158 -15.78 4.78 9.86
CA PRO A 158 -16.54 3.98 10.80
C PRO A 158 -16.13 2.53 10.62
N ASP A 159 -15.84 1.84 11.73
CA ASP A 159 -15.80 0.37 11.76
C ASP A 159 -17.05 -0.07 11.02
N SER A 160 -16.89 -0.62 9.82
CA SER A 160 -17.92 -0.59 8.78
C SER A 160 -19.05 -1.57 9.08
N MET A 161 -19.84 -1.24 10.09
CA MET A 161 -21.13 -1.81 10.40
C MET A 161 -22.12 -1.29 9.36
N GLY A 162 -22.59 -2.19 8.51
CA GLY A 162 -23.87 -2.05 7.80
C GLY A 162 -23.93 -1.01 6.70
N GLY A 163 -23.69 -1.43 5.46
CA GLY A 163 -23.97 -0.61 4.29
C GLY A 163 -23.64 -1.33 3.00
N GLY A 164 -24.39 -2.40 2.69
CA GLY A 164 -24.37 -2.96 1.34
C GLY A 164 -25.02 -1.97 0.38
N ARG A 165 -24.21 -1.23 -0.38
CA ARG A 165 -24.70 -0.55 -1.58
C ARG A 165 -24.74 -1.57 -2.71
N ASN A 166 -25.93 -1.81 -3.27
CA ASN A 166 -26.08 -2.55 -4.52
C ASN A 166 -25.24 -1.86 -5.61
N PRO A 167 -24.42 -2.59 -6.37
CA PRO A 167 -23.67 -1.99 -7.46
C PRO A 167 -24.64 -1.56 -8.56
N THR A 168 -24.80 -0.26 -8.73
CA THR A 168 -25.40 0.29 -9.94
C THR A 168 -24.49 -0.02 -11.12
N ASN A 169 -25.07 -0.49 -12.23
CA ASN A 169 -24.37 -0.75 -13.50
C ASN A 169 -23.52 0.47 -13.89
N HIS A 170 -22.24 0.43 -13.59
CA HIS A 170 -21.28 1.41 -14.09
C HIS A 170 -20.72 0.89 -15.41
N GLU A 171 -21.09 1.57 -16.50
CA GLU A 171 -20.35 1.49 -17.75
C GLU A 171 -18.86 1.74 -17.46
N GLN A 172 -17.99 0.87 -17.97
CA GLN A 172 -16.55 0.94 -17.77
C GLN A 172 -15.97 2.25 -18.33
N THR A 173 -15.86 3.28 -17.49
CA THR A 173 -15.25 4.55 -17.84
C THR A 173 -13.76 4.52 -17.50
N PHE A 174 -12.92 4.47 -18.54
CA PHE A 174 -11.46 4.55 -18.40
C PHE A 174 -11.00 5.99 -18.17
N PRO A 175 -9.87 6.21 -17.45
CA PRO A 175 -9.24 7.52 -17.34
C PRO A 175 -8.96 8.16 -18.72
N SER A 176 -9.05 9.50 -18.80
CA SER A 176 -8.93 10.25 -20.05
C SER A 176 -7.54 10.19 -20.69
N TRP A 177 -6.50 9.89 -19.92
CA TRP A 177 -5.12 9.77 -20.40
C TRP A 177 -4.81 8.44 -21.08
N LEU A 178 -5.68 7.43 -20.94
CA LEU A 178 -5.52 6.11 -21.53
C LEU A 178 -5.98 6.14 -22.99
N LYS A 179 -5.13 5.73 -23.93
CA LYS A 179 -5.44 5.76 -25.37
C LYS A 179 -6.37 4.61 -25.77
N HIS A 180 -7.09 4.77 -26.88
CA HIS A 180 -8.05 3.76 -27.35
C HIS A 180 -7.44 2.37 -27.57
N GLU A 181 -6.20 2.27 -28.03
CA GLU A 181 -5.52 0.98 -28.24
C GLU A 181 -5.14 0.31 -26.91
N GLU A 182 -4.76 1.10 -25.90
CA GLU A 182 -4.47 0.62 -24.53
C GLU A 182 -5.75 0.16 -23.84
N LYS A 183 -6.87 0.89 -24.03
CA LYS A 183 -8.21 0.44 -23.62
C LYS A 183 -8.55 -0.92 -24.23
N LYS A 184 -8.27 -1.11 -25.53
CA LYS A 184 -8.54 -2.38 -26.23
C LYS A 184 -7.70 -3.55 -25.68
N LEU A 185 -6.45 -3.30 -25.30
CA LEU A 185 -5.58 -4.28 -24.62
C LEU A 185 -6.08 -4.64 -23.21
N LEU A 186 -6.58 -3.65 -22.45
CA LEU A 186 -7.13 -3.87 -21.10
C LEU A 186 -8.51 -4.55 -21.12
N LEU A 187 -9.31 -4.28 -22.15
CA LEU A 187 -10.69 -4.75 -22.30
C LEU A 187 -10.85 -6.11 -23.00
N GLN A 188 -9.77 -6.74 -23.48
CA GLN A 188 -9.91 -8.03 -24.14
C GLN A 188 -10.48 -9.08 -23.18
N PRO A 189 -11.68 -9.64 -23.47
CA PRO A 189 -12.18 -10.81 -22.77
C PRO A 189 -11.20 -11.97 -23.00
N LEU A 190 -10.92 -12.77 -21.96
CA LEU A 190 -10.38 -14.11 -22.18
C LEU A 190 -11.48 -14.88 -22.91
N ASP A 191 -11.23 -15.27 -24.15
CA ASP A 191 -12.15 -16.10 -24.91
C ASP A 191 -12.55 -17.31 -24.06
N LYS A 192 -13.86 -17.41 -23.86
CA LYS A 192 -14.49 -18.49 -23.12
C LYS A 192 -14.32 -19.78 -23.95
N GLY A 193 -13.39 -20.63 -23.56
CA GLY A 193 -13.58 -22.08 -23.61
C GLY A 193 -13.23 -22.81 -24.91
N SER A 194 -12.06 -22.59 -25.49
CA SER A 194 -11.33 -23.68 -26.17
C SER A 194 -9.95 -23.81 -25.55
N ALA A 195 -9.57 -25.00 -25.10
CA ALA A 195 -8.19 -25.22 -24.69
C ALA A 195 -7.30 -25.12 -25.93
N ASP A 196 -6.38 -24.15 -25.95
CA ASP A 196 -5.37 -24.02 -27.02
C ASP A 196 -4.47 -25.27 -27.10
N VAL A 197 -4.32 -25.98 -25.98
CA VAL A 197 -3.56 -27.22 -25.84
C VAL A 197 -4.26 -28.15 -24.82
N VAL A 198 -4.48 -29.42 -25.19
CA VAL A 198 -5.02 -30.46 -24.31
C VAL A 198 -3.90 -31.44 -23.91
N VAL A 199 -3.77 -31.75 -22.62
CA VAL A 199 -2.85 -32.79 -22.13
C VAL A 199 -3.67 -34.00 -21.69
N ALA A 200 -3.43 -35.15 -22.31
CA ALA A 200 -4.11 -36.39 -21.96
C ALA A 200 -3.10 -37.55 -21.91
N ALA A 201 -3.02 -38.22 -20.75
CA ALA A 201 -2.04 -39.28 -20.51
C ALA A 201 -2.27 -40.53 -21.39
N ASP A 202 -3.47 -40.70 -21.92
CA ASP A 202 -3.88 -41.78 -22.83
C ASP A 202 -3.56 -41.48 -24.31
N GLY A 203 -2.97 -40.32 -24.61
CA GLY A 203 -2.62 -39.89 -25.96
C GLY A 203 -3.77 -39.26 -26.75
N THR A 204 -4.92 -39.02 -26.13
CA THR A 204 -6.08 -38.39 -26.79
C THR A 204 -5.98 -36.86 -26.90
N GLY A 205 -4.99 -36.25 -26.23
CA GLY A 205 -4.68 -34.82 -26.25
C GLY A 205 -3.43 -34.49 -27.10
N ASN A 206 -3.10 -33.21 -27.22
CA ASN A 206 -1.91 -32.73 -27.90
C ASN A 206 -0.59 -33.20 -27.26
N PHE A 207 -0.57 -33.41 -25.94
CA PHE A 207 0.60 -33.89 -25.19
C PHE A 207 0.22 -34.96 -24.16
N THR A 208 1.16 -35.86 -23.86
CA THR A 208 1.01 -36.87 -22.78
C THR A 208 1.62 -36.42 -21.45
N LYS A 209 2.44 -35.37 -21.47
CA LYS A 209 3.08 -34.76 -20.29
C LYS A 209 2.79 -33.27 -20.23
N ILE A 210 2.49 -32.79 -19.02
CA ILE A 210 2.20 -31.37 -18.76
C ILE A 210 3.42 -30.48 -19.06
N SER A 211 4.64 -30.98 -18.85
CA SER A 211 5.89 -30.25 -19.13
C SER A 211 6.01 -29.81 -20.58
N ASP A 212 5.56 -30.65 -21.51
CA ASP A 212 5.78 -30.46 -22.94
C ASP A 212 4.77 -29.45 -23.50
N ALA A 213 3.55 -29.45 -22.95
CA ALA A 213 2.53 -28.44 -23.21
C ALA A 213 2.96 -27.05 -22.73
N ILE A 214 3.61 -26.96 -21.56
CA ILE A 214 4.14 -25.70 -21.01
C ILE A 214 5.24 -25.13 -21.92
N ASN A 215 6.07 -25.98 -22.51
CA ASN A 215 7.17 -25.56 -23.40
C ASN A 215 6.69 -25.09 -24.79
N LEU A 216 5.48 -25.44 -25.22
CA LEU A 216 4.92 -25.06 -26.52
C LEU A 216 4.27 -23.66 -26.51
N VAL A 217 3.83 -23.17 -25.34
CA VAL A 217 3.20 -21.85 -25.23
C VAL A 217 4.19 -20.80 -25.76
N PRO A 218 3.85 -20.04 -26.83
CA PRO A 218 4.69 -18.93 -27.28
C PRO A 218 5.03 -18.05 -26.08
N LYS A 219 6.20 -17.39 -26.05
CA LYS A 219 6.54 -16.42 -24.98
C LYS A 219 5.65 -15.17 -25.09
N HIS A 220 4.37 -15.34 -24.79
CA HIS A 220 3.34 -14.35 -24.54
C HIS A 220 2.83 -14.68 -23.14
N GLY A 221 3.14 -13.83 -22.16
CA GLY A 221 2.88 -14.09 -20.75
C GLY A 221 3.93 -13.45 -19.85
N ILE A 222 3.86 -13.75 -18.56
CA ILE A 222 4.69 -13.18 -17.49
C ILE A 222 6.20 -13.15 -17.79
N ASP A 223 6.71 -14.10 -18.59
CA ASP A 223 8.13 -14.26 -18.96
C ASP A 223 8.51 -13.71 -20.34
N ALA A 224 7.55 -13.14 -21.09
CA ALA A 224 7.80 -12.54 -22.39
C ALA A 224 8.61 -11.23 -22.26
N THR A 225 8.27 -10.44 -21.24
CA THR A 225 8.89 -9.15 -20.94
C THR A 225 9.48 -9.20 -19.55
N VAL A 226 10.78 -8.95 -19.43
CA VAL A 226 11.50 -8.94 -18.15
C VAL A 226 12.24 -7.60 -18.00
N ILE A 227 11.88 -6.83 -16.98
CA ILE A 227 12.63 -5.66 -16.52
C ILE A 227 13.56 -6.14 -15.41
N THR A 228 14.87 -5.99 -15.62
CA THR A 228 15.89 -6.53 -14.72
C THR A 228 16.89 -5.47 -14.25
N GLY A 229 17.34 -5.61 -13.02
CA GLY A 229 18.39 -4.80 -12.38
C GLY A 229 19.17 -5.62 -11.35
N ASN A 230 20.16 -5.03 -10.71
CA ASN A 230 21.01 -5.71 -9.73
C ASN A 230 21.54 -4.81 -8.60
N ARG A 231 20.94 -3.62 -8.42
CA ARG A 231 21.31 -2.73 -7.31
C ARG A 231 20.95 -3.39 -5.98
N ASN A 232 21.81 -3.20 -4.99
CA ASN A 232 21.72 -3.91 -3.71
C ASN A 232 22.46 -3.17 -2.59
N ALA A 233 22.14 -3.54 -1.35
CA ALA A 233 22.71 -2.92 -0.16
C ALA A 233 24.21 -3.19 0.04
N ALA A 234 24.70 -4.37 -0.31
CA ALA A 234 26.13 -4.71 -0.16
C ALA A 234 27.04 -3.84 -1.05
N ASP A 235 26.53 -3.35 -2.19
CA ASP A 235 27.23 -2.42 -3.08
C ASP A 235 26.93 -0.95 -2.74
N GLY A 236 26.29 -0.70 -1.59
CA GLY A 236 26.11 0.61 -0.98
C GLY A 236 24.85 1.39 -1.36
N PHE A 237 23.98 0.82 -2.20
CA PHE A 237 22.67 1.40 -2.43
C PHE A 237 21.79 1.26 -1.18
N LYS A 238 21.04 2.31 -0.84
CA LYS A 238 20.01 2.21 0.19
C LYS A 238 18.84 1.37 -0.34
N SER A 239 18.08 0.75 0.57
CA SER A 239 16.99 -0.17 0.21
C SER A 239 16.04 0.48 -0.80
N TYR A 240 15.57 1.70 -0.54
CA TYR A 240 14.67 2.43 -1.44
C TYR A 240 15.24 2.59 -2.87
N LYS A 241 16.53 2.92 -3.02
CA LYS A 241 17.21 3.09 -4.32
C LYS A 241 17.64 1.79 -5.00
N SER A 242 17.56 0.65 -4.31
CA SER A 242 17.87 -0.66 -4.87
C SER A 242 16.78 -1.19 -5.82
N GLY A 243 15.58 -0.60 -5.80
CA GLY A 243 14.45 -0.99 -6.64
C GLY A 243 14.77 -0.97 -8.13
N THR A 244 14.66 -2.13 -8.78
CA THR A 244 14.82 -2.26 -10.24
C THR A 244 13.75 -1.47 -10.99
N PHE A 245 12.50 -1.59 -10.55
CA PHE A 245 11.39 -0.77 -11.03
C PHE A 245 10.70 -0.14 -9.84
N ARG A 246 10.58 1.19 -9.85
CA ARG A 246 9.98 1.98 -8.77
C ARG A 246 8.81 2.77 -9.35
N VAL A 247 7.64 2.67 -8.74
CA VAL A 247 6.44 3.34 -9.22
C VAL A 247 5.84 4.25 -8.16
N LYS A 248 5.40 5.43 -8.61
CA LYS A 248 4.86 6.52 -7.77
C LYS A 248 3.51 7.00 -8.24
N GLY A 249 3.32 7.09 -9.57
CA GLY A 249 2.11 7.65 -10.15
C GLY A 249 0.88 6.85 -9.72
N ARG A 250 -0.12 7.54 -9.15
CA ARG A 250 -1.40 6.98 -8.72
C ARG A 250 -2.10 6.24 -9.86
N GLY A 251 -2.73 5.11 -9.55
CA GLY A 251 -3.49 4.33 -10.54
C GLY A 251 -2.61 3.53 -11.49
N PHE A 252 -1.36 3.23 -11.12
CA PHE A 252 -0.47 2.44 -11.97
C PHE A 252 -1.02 1.03 -12.19
N ILE A 253 -1.00 0.58 -13.45
CA ILE A 253 -1.38 -0.77 -13.83
C ILE A 253 -0.20 -1.46 -14.49
N ALA A 254 0.13 -2.67 -14.02
CA ALA A 254 1.08 -3.56 -14.68
C ALA A 254 0.40 -4.89 -15.01
N ARG A 255 0.68 -5.42 -16.21
CA ARG A 255 0.12 -6.70 -16.65
C ARG A 255 1.11 -7.50 -17.49
N ASP A 256 1.13 -8.82 -17.27
CA ASP A 256 1.86 -9.79 -18.09
C ASP A 256 3.38 -9.46 -18.25
N ILE A 257 4.02 -9.05 -17.15
CA ILE A 257 5.43 -8.62 -17.11
C ILE A 257 6.17 -9.13 -15.87
N THR A 258 7.47 -9.42 -16.00
CA THR A 258 8.36 -9.75 -14.88
C THR A 258 9.22 -8.56 -14.48
N PHE A 259 9.31 -8.31 -13.18
CA PHE A 259 10.31 -7.46 -12.55
C PHE A 259 11.31 -8.32 -11.77
N GLN A 260 12.60 -8.13 -12.02
CA GLN A 260 13.65 -8.99 -11.47
C GLN A 260 14.84 -8.20 -10.92
N ASN A 261 15.32 -8.61 -9.75
CA ASN A 261 16.63 -8.20 -9.24
C ASN A 261 17.57 -9.42 -9.20
N THR A 262 18.71 -9.34 -9.90
CA THR A 262 19.66 -10.45 -10.08
C THR A 262 20.86 -10.40 -9.13
N ALA A 263 20.86 -9.53 -8.12
CA ALA A 263 22.00 -9.35 -7.21
C ALA A 263 22.43 -10.64 -6.48
N GLY A 264 21.47 -11.52 -6.14
CA GLY A 264 21.74 -12.78 -5.46
C GLY A 264 21.69 -12.68 -3.92
N PRO A 265 21.67 -13.82 -3.21
CA PRO A 265 21.46 -13.84 -1.76
C PRO A 265 22.67 -13.35 -0.95
N GLN A 266 23.86 -13.27 -1.55
CA GLN A 266 25.07 -12.73 -0.91
C GLN A 266 25.06 -11.20 -0.81
N LYS A 267 24.17 -10.53 -1.56
CA LYS A 267 24.15 -9.07 -1.71
C LYS A 267 23.17 -8.37 -0.77
N ALA A 268 22.62 -9.10 0.19
CA ALA A 268 21.62 -8.61 1.14
C ALA A 268 20.38 -8.02 0.43
N GLN A 269 19.85 -6.89 0.89
CA GLN A 269 18.62 -6.27 0.36
C GLN A 269 18.78 -5.88 -1.12
N ALA A 270 17.86 -6.36 -1.97
CA ALA A 270 17.90 -6.08 -3.41
C ALA A 270 16.48 -6.14 -4.02
N ILE A 271 15.86 -4.98 -4.22
CA ILE A 271 14.46 -4.88 -4.57
C ILE A 271 14.23 -5.06 -6.08
N ALA A 272 13.27 -5.92 -6.44
CA ALA A 272 12.83 -6.10 -7.83
C ALA A 272 11.74 -5.08 -8.21
N PHE A 273 10.78 -4.84 -7.31
CA PHE A 273 9.70 -3.88 -7.53
C PHE A 273 9.38 -3.13 -6.24
N LEU A 274 9.22 -1.82 -6.37
CA LEU A 274 8.85 -0.91 -5.30
C LEU A 274 7.61 -0.12 -5.74
N SER A 275 6.54 -0.18 -4.95
CA SER A 275 5.32 0.59 -5.20
C SER A 275 5.05 1.61 -4.09
N ASP A 276 5.03 2.87 -4.50
CA ASP A 276 4.51 4.07 -3.84
C ASP A 276 3.26 4.62 -4.54
N SER A 277 2.57 3.75 -5.28
CA SER A 277 1.42 4.14 -6.08
C SER A 277 0.12 3.76 -5.36
N ASP A 278 -0.63 4.78 -4.94
CA ASP A 278 -2.01 4.58 -4.47
C ASP A 278 -2.88 4.07 -5.62
N LEU A 279 -3.80 3.16 -5.30
CA LEU A 279 -4.68 2.52 -6.27
C LEU A 279 -3.91 1.78 -7.38
N SER A 280 -2.75 1.21 -7.05
CA SER A 280 -2.00 0.40 -8.02
C SER A 280 -2.58 -1.00 -8.16
N ALA A 281 -2.76 -1.45 -9.40
CA ALA A 281 -3.23 -2.79 -9.73
C ALA A 281 -2.21 -3.57 -10.56
N ILE A 282 -1.73 -4.67 -10.01
CA ILE A 282 -0.72 -5.53 -10.62
C ILE A 282 -1.38 -6.87 -10.95
N TYR A 283 -1.45 -7.24 -12.22
CA TYR A 283 -2.15 -8.44 -12.67
C TYR A 283 -1.27 -9.35 -13.53
N ARG A 284 -1.11 -10.63 -13.13
CA ARG A 284 -0.27 -11.61 -13.85
C ARG A 284 1.18 -11.14 -14.06
N CYS A 285 1.74 -10.50 -13.04
CA CYS A 285 3.15 -10.09 -13.02
C CYS A 285 4.00 -11.03 -12.17
N ALA A 286 5.30 -11.11 -12.46
CA ALA A 286 6.25 -11.83 -11.61
C ALA A 286 7.21 -10.86 -10.93
N PHE A 287 7.55 -11.18 -9.69
CA PHE A 287 8.55 -10.50 -8.89
C PHE A 287 9.61 -11.51 -8.47
N ARG A 288 10.84 -11.32 -8.95
CA ARG A 288 11.93 -12.27 -8.76
C ARG A 288 13.12 -11.61 -8.10
N GLY A 289 13.47 -12.04 -6.90
CA GLY A 289 14.63 -11.56 -6.17
C GLY A 289 15.08 -12.58 -5.14
N TYR A 290 15.83 -12.14 -4.12
CA TYR A 290 16.16 -12.96 -2.96
C TYR A 290 15.62 -12.23 -1.72
N GLN A 291 16.47 -11.51 -1.00
CA GLN A 291 16.04 -10.67 0.11
C GLN A 291 15.37 -9.39 -0.40
N ASP A 292 14.26 -9.00 0.22
CA ASP A 292 13.52 -7.75 -0.05
C ASP A 292 12.98 -7.65 -1.51
N THR A 293 12.46 -8.75 -2.06
CA THR A 293 12.06 -8.81 -3.48
C THR A 293 10.99 -7.79 -3.88
N LEU A 294 9.88 -7.75 -3.13
CA LEU A 294 8.73 -6.88 -3.38
C LEU A 294 8.55 -5.90 -2.23
N TYR A 295 8.82 -4.63 -2.50
CA TYR A 295 8.57 -3.54 -1.55
C TYR A 295 7.20 -2.93 -1.83
N ALA A 296 6.18 -3.48 -1.17
CA ALA A 296 4.85 -2.89 -1.10
C ALA A 296 4.91 -1.73 -0.08
N HIS A 297 5.58 -0.64 -0.49
CA HIS A 297 6.09 0.38 0.42
C HIS A 297 4.96 1.11 1.14
N ASN A 298 3.99 1.65 0.40
CA ASN A 298 3.02 2.59 0.94
C ASN A 298 1.66 2.56 0.19
N LEU A 299 0.62 3.17 0.77
CA LEU A 299 -0.69 3.41 0.12
C LEU A 299 -1.46 2.12 -0.25
N ARG A 300 -2.55 2.21 -1.03
CA ARG A 300 -3.40 1.06 -1.37
C ARG A 300 -2.91 0.36 -2.64
N GLN A 301 -2.79 -0.97 -2.56
CA GLN A 301 -2.23 -1.78 -3.66
C GLN A 301 -2.99 -3.11 -3.82
N PHE A 302 -3.16 -3.57 -5.06
CA PHE A 302 -3.79 -4.84 -5.38
C PHE A 302 -2.90 -5.69 -6.28
N TYR A 303 -2.58 -6.90 -5.84
CA TYR A 303 -1.79 -7.88 -6.59
C TYR A 303 -2.66 -9.09 -6.89
N LYS A 304 -2.95 -9.35 -8.17
CA LYS A 304 -3.82 -10.45 -8.61
C LYS A 304 -3.07 -11.42 -9.52
N SER A 305 -3.16 -12.71 -9.22
CA SER A 305 -2.59 -13.77 -10.08
C SER A 305 -1.09 -13.59 -10.34
N CYS A 306 -0.36 -13.02 -9.39
CA CYS A 306 1.07 -12.75 -9.52
C CYS A 306 1.92 -13.92 -9.03
N LEU A 307 3.15 -14.03 -9.53
CA LEU A 307 4.18 -14.94 -9.02
C LEU A 307 5.19 -14.13 -8.20
N ILE A 308 5.38 -14.45 -6.93
CA ILE A 308 6.29 -13.74 -6.03
C ILE A 308 7.29 -14.74 -5.46
N THR A 309 8.59 -14.52 -5.70
CA THR A 309 9.65 -15.43 -5.25
C THR A 309 10.79 -14.69 -4.55
N GLY A 310 11.21 -15.17 -3.38
CA GLY A 310 12.35 -14.64 -2.65
C GLY A 310 12.72 -15.47 -1.41
N THR A 311 13.59 -14.91 -0.55
CA THR A 311 14.12 -15.60 0.63
C THR A 311 13.69 -14.92 1.94
N VAL A 312 14.39 -13.85 2.30
CA VAL A 312 14.18 -13.06 3.52
C VAL A 312 13.31 -11.87 3.19
N ASP A 313 12.23 -11.69 3.95
CA ASP A 313 11.36 -10.50 3.90
C ASP A 313 10.89 -10.14 2.49
N PHE A 314 10.63 -11.16 1.66
CA PHE A 314 10.53 -10.92 0.23
C PHE A 314 9.22 -10.26 -0.22
N ILE A 315 8.25 -10.12 0.69
CA ILE A 315 7.13 -9.18 0.63
C ILE A 315 7.19 -8.29 1.86
N PHE A 316 7.61 -7.04 1.71
CA PHE A 316 7.79 -6.14 2.85
C PHE A 316 7.28 -4.74 2.57
N GLY A 317 7.12 -3.96 3.63
CA GLY A 317 6.63 -2.59 3.56
C GLY A 317 5.40 -2.32 4.41
N ARG A 318 4.75 -1.20 4.15
CA ARG A 318 3.71 -0.62 4.99
C ARG A 318 2.49 -0.17 4.18
N SER A 319 2.33 -0.67 2.96
CA SER A 319 1.10 -0.47 2.20
C SER A 319 -0.11 -1.13 2.88
N THR A 320 -1.30 -0.73 2.47
CA THR A 320 -2.54 -1.49 2.62
C THR A 320 -2.69 -2.34 1.36
N ALA A 321 -2.22 -3.59 1.39
CA ALA A 321 -2.15 -4.43 0.19
C ALA A 321 -2.92 -5.73 0.30
N VAL A 322 -3.62 -6.09 -0.79
CA VAL A 322 -4.24 -7.40 -0.95
C VAL A 322 -3.53 -8.18 -2.06
N PHE A 323 -3.09 -9.39 -1.74
CA PHE A 323 -2.50 -10.37 -2.65
C PHE A 323 -3.53 -11.47 -2.90
N GLN A 324 -4.22 -11.42 -4.03
CA GLN A 324 -5.30 -12.35 -4.34
C GLN A 324 -4.90 -13.34 -5.43
N SER A 325 -5.12 -14.64 -5.19
CA SER A 325 -4.80 -15.69 -6.15
C SER A 325 -3.35 -15.71 -6.62
N CYS A 326 -2.41 -15.29 -5.76
CA CYS A 326 -0.99 -15.24 -6.08
C CYS A 326 -0.31 -16.59 -5.81
N GLN A 327 0.76 -16.87 -6.55
CA GLN A 327 1.73 -17.91 -6.23
C GLN A 327 2.88 -17.28 -5.47
N ILE A 328 3.03 -17.62 -4.19
CA ILE A 328 4.05 -17.09 -3.30
C ILE A 328 5.00 -18.25 -2.98
N ARG A 329 6.24 -18.18 -3.47
CA ARG A 329 7.17 -19.30 -3.42
C ARG A 329 8.52 -18.90 -2.86
N ALA A 330 8.83 -19.38 -1.66
CA ALA A 330 10.14 -19.21 -1.06
C ALA A 330 11.20 -19.97 -1.86
N ARG A 331 12.41 -19.42 -1.94
CA ARG A 331 13.55 -20.02 -2.67
C ARG A 331 14.74 -20.27 -1.76
N LYS A 332 15.74 -20.97 -2.28
CA LYS A 332 16.95 -21.30 -1.54
C LYS A 332 17.84 -20.07 -1.39
N GLY A 333 18.09 -19.69 -0.14
CA GLY A 333 19.00 -18.63 0.25
C GLY A 333 20.40 -19.11 0.60
N LEU A 334 21.06 -18.37 1.49
CA LEU A 334 22.35 -18.78 2.06
C LEU A 334 22.18 -19.97 3.01
N PRO A 335 23.23 -20.78 3.25
CA PRO A 335 23.20 -21.83 4.27
C PRO A 335 22.74 -21.29 5.63
N GLN A 336 21.85 -22.01 6.32
CA GLN A 336 21.28 -21.64 7.63
C GLN A 336 20.42 -20.36 7.65
N GLN A 337 20.26 -19.67 6.52
CA GLN A 337 19.33 -18.55 6.41
C GLN A 337 17.90 -19.06 6.56
N LYS A 338 17.08 -18.37 7.36
CA LYS A 338 15.65 -18.62 7.45
C LYS A 338 14.92 -17.74 6.45
N ASN A 339 13.93 -18.31 5.77
CA ASN A 339 13.05 -17.55 4.91
C ASN A 339 11.91 -16.95 5.72
N ALA A 340 11.53 -15.71 5.39
CA ALA A 340 10.34 -15.05 5.91
C ALA A 340 9.59 -14.46 4.71
N ILE A 341 8.35 -14.89 4.51
CA ILE A 341 7.55 -14.44 3.37
C ILE A 341 7.20 -12.95 3.52
N THR A 342 6.65 -12.57 4.67
CA THR A 342 6.31 -11.17 4.94
C THR A 342 7.16 -10.49 6.01
N ALA A 343 7.39 -9.20 5.83
CA ALA A 343 7.92 -8.31 6.86
C ALA A 343 7.16 -6.99 6.86
N GLN A 344 5.98 -7.00 7.47
CA GLN A 344 5.07 -5.84 7.44
C GLN A 344 5.49 -4.78 8.48
N GLY A 345 5.51 -3.52 8.06
CA GLY A 345 6.14 -2.40 8.76
C GLY A 345 5.22 -1.42 9.48
N ARG A 346 4.00 -1.79 9.89
CA ARG A 346 3.10 -0.89 10.63
C ARG A 346 3.70 -0.49 11.99
N LYS A 347 3.88 0.82 12.24
CA LYS A 347 4.46 1.37 13.50
C LYS A 347 3.44 1.89 14.50
N GLU A 348 2.20 2.14 14.09
CA GLU A 348 1.18 2.75 14.96
C GLU A 348 -0.15 1.98 14.90
N PRO A 349 -0.93 1.96 15.99
CA PRO A 349 -2.20 1.23 16.04
C PRO A 349 -3.29 1.87 15.17
N GLY A 350 -3.28 3.21 15.06
CA GLY A 350 -4.25 3.99 14.26
C GLY A 350 -3.98 3.98 12.74
N ASP A 351 -2.93 3.29 12.31
CA ASP A 351 -2.60 3.10 10.90
C ASP A 351 -3.39 1.91 10.31
N GLY A 352 -4.10 2.19 9.23
CA GLY A 352 -4.91 1.24 8.46
C GLY A 352 -4.12 0.25 7.62
N SER A 353 -2.79 0.35 7.56
CA SER A 353 -1.93 -0.51 6.75
C SER A 353 -1.85 -1.98 7.19
N GLY A 354 -1.41 -2.84 6.29
CA GLY A 354 -1.29 -4.28 6.52
C GLY A 354 -1.26 -5.06 5.22
N PHE A 355 -0.92 -6.33 5.32
CA PHE A 355 -0.98 -7.27 4.20
C PHE A 355 -2.13 -8.25 4.39
N SER A 356 -2.93 -8.44 3.36
CA SER A 356 -3.94 -9.49 3.27
C SER A 356 -3.58 -10.41 2.11
N ILE A 357 -3.33 -11.69 2.40
CA ILE A 357 -3.02 -12.71 1.39
C ILE A 357 -4.24 -13.62 1.30
N GLN A 358 -4.97 -13.55 0.18
CA GLN A 358 -6.25 -14.21 0.00
C GLN A 358 -6.24 -15.16 -1.20
N PHE A 359 -6.86 -16.34 -1.10
CA PHE A 359 -6.98 -17.32 -2.18
C PHE A 359 -5.66 -17.70 -2.86
N SER A 360 -4.54 -17.55 -2.15
CA SER A 360 -3.20 -17.67 -2.72
C SER A 360 -2.59 -19.04 -2.43
N HIS A 361 -1.52 -19.36 -3.13
CA HIS A 361 -0.75 -20.58 -2.94
C HIS A 361 0.62 -20.25 -2.34
N ILE A 362 0.82 -20.62 -1.08
CA ILE A 362 2.07 -20.40 -0.34
C ILE A 362 2.89 -21.69 -0.31
N SER A 363 4.09 -21.64 -0.88
CA SER A 363 4.97 -22.81 -1.04
C SER A 363 6.46 -22.45 -0.99
N ALA A 364 7.31 -23.44 -1.21
CA ALA A 364 8.74 -23.26 -1.41
C ALA A 364 9.25 -24.07 -2.62
N GLU A 365 10.37 -23.65 -3.21
CA GLU A 365 11.04 -24.39 -4.27
C GLU A 365 11.58 -25.74 -3.74
N PRO A 366 11.66 -26.79 -4.58
CA PRO A 366 12.07 -28.12 -4.13
C PRO A 366 13.43 -28.15 -3.42
N ASP A 367 14.36 -27.30 -3.85
CA ASP A 367 15.71 -27.19 -3.27
C ASP A 367 15.73 -26.53 -1.88
N VAL A 368 14.69 -25.76 -1.52
CA VAL A 368 14.46 -25.27 -0.14
C VAL A 368 14.11 -26.44 0.77
N THR A 369 13.17 -27.27 0.33
CA THR A 369 12.74 -28.44 1.10
C THR A 369 13.84 -29.49 1.22
N ALA A 370 14.59 -29.74 0.15
CA ALA A 370 15.72 -30.66 0.15
C ALA A 370 16.88 -30.19 1.05
N ALA A 371 17.06 -28.88 1.19
CA ALA A 371 18.06 -28.28 2.08
C ALA A 371 17.56 -28.07 3.52
N ASN A 372 16.31 -28.48 3.83
CA ASN A 372 15.67 -28.30 5.13
C ASN A 372 15.72 -26.84 5.64
N ILE A 373 15.55 -25.88 4.73
CA ILE A 373 15.56 -24.45 5.07
C ILE A 373 14.22 -24.08 5.70
N GLU A 374 14.27 -23.57 6.93
CA GLU A 374 13.08 -23.11 7.64
C GLU A 374 12.45 -21.91 6.91
N THR A 375 11.16 -22.00 6.63
CA THR A 375 10.37 -20.94 5.99
C THR A 375 9.18 -20.58 6.86
N TYR A 376 8.97 -19.27 7.07
CA TYR A 376 7.90 -18.72 7.89
C TYR A 376 7.00 -17.79 7.07
N LEU A 377 5.73 -17.67 7.48
CA LEU A 377 4.74 -16.76 6.89
C LEU A 377 5.15 -15.29 7.02
N GLY A 378 5.86 -14.93 8.08
CA GLY A 378 6.43 -13.60 8.23
C GLY A 378 7.05 -13.31 9.58
N ARG A 379 7.54 -12.08 9.74
CA ARG A 379 8.13 -11.54 10.98
C ARG A 379 7.85 -10.03 11.16
N PRO A 380 7.75 -9.54 12.41
CA PRO A 380 7.25 -8.18 12.66
C PRO A 380 8.36 -7.14 12.52
N TRP A 381 8.52 -6.58 11.32
CA TRP A 381 9.52 -5.53 11.06
C TRP A 381 9.32 -4.31 11.99
N LYS A 382 8.08 -3.94 12.28
CA LYS A 382 7.74 -2.83 13.18
C LYS A 382 6.69 -3.23 14.23
N LEU A 383 6.54 -2.39 15.25
CA LEU A 383 5.86 -2.71 16.52
C LEU A 383 4.41 -3.20 16.38
N TYR A 384 3.66 -2.70 15.41
CA TYR A 384 2.26 -3.06 15.19
C TYR A 384 2.06 -3.86 13.91
N SER A 385 3.09 -4.58 13.45
CA SER A 385 3.08 -5.37 12.22
C SER A 385 1.76 -6.12 12.02
N ARG A 386 1.17 -6.02 10.83
CA ARG A 386 -0.14 -6.63 10.53
C ARG A 386 -0.12 -7.41 9.23
N THR A 387 -0.32 -8.71 9.32
CA THR A 387 -0.42 -9.62 8.16
C THR A 387 -1.53 -10.63 8.42
N VAL A 388 -2.40 -10.85 7.44
CA VAL A 388 -3.48 -11.83 7.53
C VAL A 388 -3.45 -12.75 6.32
N ILE A 389 -3.55 -14.06 6.56
CA ILE A 389 -3.63 -15.09 5.52
C ILE A 389 -5.02 -15.70 5.53
N LEU A 390 -5.76 -15.53 4.45
CA LEU A 390 -7.17 -15.89 4.31
C LEU A 390 -7.34 -16.92 3.18
N GLN A 391 -8.04 -18.02 3.47
CA GLN A 391 -8.55 -18.97 2.47
C GLN A 391 -7.49 -19.41 1.44
N SER A 392 -6.25 -19.59 1.91
CA SER A 392 -5.08 -19.84 1.07
C SER A 392 -4.54 -21.25 1.29
N TYR A 393 -3.94 -21.82 0.24
CA TYR A 393 -3.20 -23.07 0.36
C TYR A 393 -1.83 -22.80 0.99
N ILE A 394 -1.48 -23.58 2.02
CA ILE A 394 -0.18 -23.52 2.69
C ILE A 394 0.47 -24.92 2.61
N SER A 395 1.58 -25.01 1.88
CA SER A 395 2.33 -26.26 1.73
C SER A 395 3.06 -26.66 3.03
N SER A 396 3.54 -27.90 3.09
CA SER A 396 4.31 -28.45 4.22
C SER A 396 5.71 -27.83 4.36
N ALA A 397 6.13 -26.97 3.43
CA ALA A 397 7.39 -26.25 3.54
C ALA A 397 7.36 -25.13 4.61
N ILE A 398 6.17 -24.72 5.05
CA ILE A 398 6.03 -23.71 6.10
C ILE A 398 6.22 -24.37 7.46
N HIS A 399 7.11 -23.79 8.25
CA HIS A 399 7.45 -24.27 9.59
C HIS A 399 6.19 -24.29 10.48
N PRO A 400 5.95 -25.33 11.32
CA PRO A 400 4.71 -25.45 12.12
C PRO A 400 4.38 -24.25 13.01
N LYS A 401 5.41 -23.58 13.57
CA LYS A 401 5.26 -22.30 14.29
C LYS A 401 4.59 -21.19 13.47
N GLY A 402 4.64 -21.25 12.15
CA GLY A 402 4.04 -20.29 11.22
C GLY A 402 4.82 -18.98 11.12
N TRP A 403 5.10 -18.34 12.25
CA TRP A 403 5.64 -16.98 12.33
C TRP A 403 6.99 -16.94 13.05
N LEU A 404 7.86 -16.01 12.67
CA LEU A 404 9.22 -15.86 13.19
C LEU A 404 9.35 -14.56 14.01
N PRO A 405 9.94 -14.57 15.23
CA PRO A 405 10.22 -13.34 15.96
C PRO A 405 11.17 -12.44 15.17
N TRP A 406 11.00 -11.13 15.28
CA TRP A 406 11.99 -10.18 14.74
C TRP A 406 13.24 -10.15 15.61
N ASN A 407 13.08 -9.87 16.90
CA ASN A 407 14.14 -9.89 17.91
C ASN A 407 13.55 -10.08 19.30
N GLY A 408 13.85 -11.19 19.97
CA GLY A 408 13.34 -11.49 21.31
C GLY A 408 11.80 -11.40 21.39
N SER A 409 11.30 -10.62 22.35
CA SER A 409 9.86 -10.39 22.57
C SER A 409 9.30 -9.15 21.85
N PHE A 410 10.09 -8.48 21.00
CA PHE A 410 9.65 -7.30 20.27
C PHE A 410 8.38 -7.58 19.46
N ALA A 411 7.41 -6.66 19.56
CA ALA A 411 6.12 -6.66 18.87
C ALA A 411 5.16 -7.83 19.16
N LEU A 412 5.57 -8.90 19.86
CA LEU A 412 4.77 -10.12 19.98
C LEU A 412 3.41 -9.91 20.66
N GLY A 413 3.28 -8.87 21.49
CA GLY A 413 2.03 -8.48 22.15
C GLY A 413 1.21 -7.42 21.42
N THR A 414 1.73 -6.79 20.37
CA THR A 414 1.13 -5.62 19.70
C THR A 414 0.91 -5.82 18.21
N LEU A 415 1.60 -6.78 17.58
CA LEU A 415 1.36 -7.22 16.21
C LEU A 415 -0.04 -7.84 16.07
N TYR A 416 -0.53 -7.94 14.82
CA TYR A 416 -1.74 -8.68 14.49
C TYR A 416 -1.46 -9.64 13.33
N TYR A 417 -1.21 -10.91 13.66
CA TYR A 417 -1.03 -11.99 12.69
C TYR A 417 -2.22 -12.93 12.70
N GLY A 418 -2.98 -12.92 11.61
CA GLY A 418 -4.23 -13.64 11.49
C GLY A 418 -4.18 -14.77 10.47
N GLU A 419 -4.77 -15.91 10.80
CA GLU A 419 -5.02 -17.00 9.84
C GLU A 419 -6.51 -17.36 9.85
N TYR A 420 -7.14 -17.43 8.66
CA TYR A 420 -8.58 -17.73 8.49
C TYR A 420 -8.79 -18.75 7.38
N MET A 421 -9.37 -19.91 7.72
CA MET A 421 -9.78 -20.94 6.75
C MET A 421 -8.71 -21.33 5.71
N ASN A 422 -7.44 -21.30 6.11
CA ASN A 422 -6.35 -21.80 5.26
C ASN A 422 -6.40 -23.33 5.19
N PHE A 423 -5.87 -23.89 4.10
CA PHE A 423 -5.89 -25.33 3.88
C PHE A 423 -4.53 -25.83 3.35
N GLY A 424 -4.36 -27.15 3.31
CA GLY A 424 -3.08 -27.78 2.96
C GLY A 424 -2.26 -28.19 4.19
N PRO A 425 -1.17 -28.94 3.97
CA PRO A 425 -0.45 -29.59 5.06
C PRO A 425 0.27 -28.63 6.02
N GLY A 426 0.60 -27.40 5.59
CA GLY A 426 1.20 -26.37 6.44
C GLY A 426 0.18 -25.46 7.16
N ALA A 427 -1.11 -25.63 6.91
CA ALA A 427 -2.17 -24.76 7.46
C ALA A 427 -2.63 -25.13 8.88
N ARG A 428 -2.12 -26.24 9.45
CA ARG A 428 -2.49 -26.66 10.81
C ARG A 428 -2.07 -25.62 11.85
N LEU A 429 -2.97 -25.31 12.77
CA LEU A 429 -2.77 -24.26 13.78
C LEU A 429 -2.27 -24.80 15.14
N ASP A 430 -2.34 -26.11 15.35
CA ASP A 430 -2.02 -26.80 16.61
C ASP A 430 -0.61 -26.54 17.16
N ASN A 431 0.35 -26.20 16.28
CA ASN A 431 1.74 -25.93 16.64
C ASN A 431 2.19 -24.50 16.32
N ARG A 432 1.24 -23.59 16.09
CA ARG A 432 1.55 -22.17 15.89
C ARG A 432 2.14 -21.54 17.15
N VAL A 433 2.79 -20.40 16.97
CA VAL A 433 3.29 -19.58 18.08
C VAL A 433 2.15 -19.18 19.04
N SER A 434 2.46 -19.09 20.33
CA SER A 434 1.51 -18.71 21.38
C SER A 434 1.59 -17.21 21.72
N TRP A 435 1.84 -16.35 20.72
CA TRP A 435 1.99 -14.91 20.94
C TRP A 435 0.62 -14.24 21.14
N PRO A 436 0.49 -13.23 22.03
CA PRO A 436 -0.78 -12.52 22.19
C PRO A 436 -1.28 -11.86 20.89
N GLY A 437 -0.38 -11.44 20.01
CA GLY A 437 -0.71 -10.86 18.70
C GLY A 437 -1.02 -11.89 17.60
N PHE A 438 -0.92 -13.19 17.89
CA PHE A 438 -1.35 -14.22 16.94
C PHE A 438 -2.84 -14.53 17.14
N HIS A 439 -3.58 -14.60 16.04
CA HIS A 439 -5.02 -14.77 16.03
C HIS A 439 -5.42 -15.89 15.06
N GLU A 440 -5.94 -16.98 15.62
CA GLU A 440 -6.80 -17.90 14.87
C GLU A 440 -8.14 -17.20 14.65
N ILE A 441 -8.38 -16.71 13.43
CA ILE A 441 -9.61 -16.00 13.12
C ILE A 441 -10.69 -17.06 12.87
N GLN A 442 -11.74 -17.03 13.69
CA GLN A 442 -12.90 -17.90 13.53
C GLN A 442 -14.14 -17.14 13.04
N ASP A 443 -14.29 -15.88 13.47
CA ASP A 443 -15.41 -15.02 13.07
C ASP A 443 -15.20 -14.48 11.65
N PRO A 444 -16.07 -14.82 10.68
CA PRO A 444 -16.02 -14.26 9.32
C PRO A 444 -16.11 -12.73 9.30
N SER A 445 -16.76 -12.10 10.28
CA SER A 445 -16.88 -10.64 10.35
C SER A 445 -15.50 -9.96 10.54
N VAL A 446 -14.60 -10.61 11.28
CA VAL A 446 -13.21 -10.16 11.48
C VAL A 446 -12.40 -10.37 10.21
N ALA A 447 -12.50 -11.55 9.59
CA ALA A 447 -11.83 -11.85 8.33
C ALA A 447 -12.28 -10.89 7.20
N ASN A 448 -13.56 -10.53 7.17
CA ASN A 448 -14.13 -9.64 6.16
C ASN A 448 -13.54 -8.22 6.19
N LYS A 449 -12.94 -7.78 7.30
CA LYS A 449 -12.23 -6.49 7.36
C LYS A 449 -10.98 -6.45 6.46
N PHE A 450 -10.46 -7.62 6.09
CA PHE A 450 -9.22 -7.79 5.32
C PHE A 450 -9.48 -8.18 3.85
N THR A 451 -10.72 -8.10 3.37
CA THR A 451 -11.08 -8.39 1.97
C THR A 451 -10.83 -7.19 1.06
N VAL A 452 -10.90 -7.38 -0.27
CA VAL A 452 -10.68 -6.32 -1.25
C VAL A 452 -11.63 -5.14 -1.04
N ALA A 453 -12.92 -5.40 -0.85
CA ALA A 453 -13.95 -4.37 -0.67
C ALA A 453 -13.71 -3.51 0.58
N LYS A 454 -13.25 -4.11 1.68
CA LYS A 454 -13.13 -3.43 2.98
C LYS A 454 -11.74 -2.87 3.24
N PHE A 455 -10.71 -3.63 2.90
CA PHE A 455 -9.35 -3.31 3.30
C PHE A 455 -8.72 -2.26 2.39
N ILE A 456 -8.95 -2.35 1.08
CA ILE A 456 -8.39 -1.42 0.08
C ILE A 456 -9.47 -0.62 -0.65
N LEU A 457 -10.72 -0.68 -0.17
CA LEU A 457 -11.88 -0.05 -0.80
C LEU A 457 -11.98 -0.40 -2.29
N GLY A 458 -11.68 -1.66 -2.64
CA GLY A 458 -11.44 -2.08 -4.03
C GLY A 458 -12.58 -1.75 -5.00
N ASP A 459 -13.83 -1.80 -4.53
CA ASP A 459 -15.02 -1.57 -5.36
C ASP A 459 -15.12 -0.16 -5.92
N SER A 460 -14.44 0.82 -5.30
CA SER A 460 -14.45 2.20 -5.80
C SER A 460 -13.48 2.44 -6.95
N TRP A 461 -12.52 1.55 -7.21
CA TRP A 461 -11.45 1.82 -8.17
C TRP A 461 -11.02 0.64 -9.06
N LEU A 462 -11.06 -0.60 -8.55
CA LEU A 462 -10.68 -1.78 -9.33
C LEU A 462 -11.56 -2.04 -10.56
N PRO A 463 -12.89 -1.79 -10.57
CA PRO A 463 -13.70 -1.99 -11.77
C PRO A 463 -13.19 -1.24 -13.01
N SER A 464 -12.65 -0.03 -12.81
CA SER A 464 -12.10 0.80 -13.90
C SER A 464 -10.84 0.22 -14.55
N THR A 465 -10.17 -0.72 -13.88
CA THR A 465 -8.94 -1.37 -14.36
C THR A 465 -9.23 -2.54 -15.31
N GLY A 466 -10.46 -3.06 -15.32
CA GLY A 466 -10.85 -4.28 -16.05
C GLY A 466 -10.37 -5.59 -15.40
N ILE A 467 -9.58 -5.54 -14.32
CA ILE A 467 -9.09 -6.73 -13.61
C ILE A 467 -10.24 -7.34 -12.81
N GLN A 468 -10.50 -8.63 -13.03
CA GLN A 468 -11.48 -9.39 -12.25
C GLN A 468 -10.91 -9.71 -10.86
N TYR A 469 -11.71 -9.46 -9.82
CA TYR A 469 -11.35 -9.70 -8.44
C TYR A 469 -12.54 -10.22 -7.65
N THR A 470 -12.25 -10.92 -6.55
CA THR A 470 -13.26 -11.28 -5.54
C THR A 470 -13.25 -10.19 -4.48
N ASP A 471 -14.40 -9.57 -4.22
CA ASP A 471 -14.55 -8.42 -3.33
C ASP A 471 -14.52 -8.82 -1.84
N GLY A 472 -15.08 -9.98 -1.50
CA GLY A 472 -15.28 -10.49 -0.14
C GLY A 472 -14.64 -11.86 0.14
N LEU A 473 -15.25 -12.63 1.07
CA LEU A 473 -14.82 -13.97 1.48
C LEU A 473 -15.46 -15.11 0.67
N GLN A 474 -16.50 -14.82 -0.12
CA GLN A 474 -17.21 -15.79 -0.95
C GLN A 474 -16.70 -15.69 -2.38
N VAL A 475 -16.50 -16.85 -3.03
CA VAL A 475 -16.01 -16.96 -4.42
C VAL A 475 -17.17 -17.27 -5.35
#